data_AF-A0A7S2LC00-F1
#
_entry.id   AF-A0A7S2LC00-F1
#
_cell.length_a   1.000
_cell.length_b   1.000
_cell.length_c   1.000
_cell.angle_alpha   90.00
_cell.angle_beta   90.00
_cell.angle_gamma   90.00
#
_symmetry.space_group_name_H-M   'P 1'
#
loop_
_entity.id
_entity.type
_entity.pdbx_description
1 polymer ?
#
loop_
_entity_poly.entity_id
_entity_poly.type
_entity_poly.pdbx_seq_one_letter_code
_entity_poly.pdbx_strand_id
1 'polypeptide(L)'
;MTMANLGEKNIMEQQVEDLRDRMRLLQQDRRSNLENLEANKACNAEEVRVLRDENKELRTRLNRLQKKSGGARGEVQVLANLQKEMLSMRAEHDNLKVVSTKNKSQLEKLKDDYRICELEAKRPSQEDSPLARRIRTLENRLDKAMIKYNEAQSIRKTYEHIVKRLKDERVSFDNQIGALDRTLQSKQREYEELLLLSGDASHTRDVSNQTLQKERNEFEVSRMKREAELRERQQLVKVRKQMIERQNRREAKRREIMEKQMTDSDFDGTSGKRNSIQDGACRAEEVEQLEKNEQKLDIYEHAFRKIKEATGVSDVNEVIQKISSQEDTSENLENLTTSNQTKIEQLTIANEKLKKEVEDAKYNSSGGNQHRTQVDDYEEKLSTSSKRLEQLKVKHDRLVTTFISAKAGVKHLQDKLGNARGEVGVGAMQLSDSSLIDVLESSENVLQQLLERTKNANDESLLMQNSLDGEDNSRVPIDIDTNPIDDLSESEVQENRPYNQRVKLPTIGDDLYLEYDAITEDGLMEIDEDSDMERDRIKRSSFQILLAQDRKNRQKAKS
;
A
#
# COMPACT_ATOMS: atom_id res chain seq x y z
N MET A 1 33.44 -224.32 81.51
CA MET A 1 33.84 -224.65 80.12
C MET A 1 32.70 -224.22 79.22
N THR A 2 33.00 -223.44 78.16
CA THR A 2 32.08 -222.84 77.13
C THR A 2 31.01 -221.88 77.68
N MET A 3 30.83 -220.61 77.28
CA MET A 3 31.38 -219.77 76.21
C MET A 3 31.31 -218.28 76.61
N ALA A 4 32.43 -217.58 76.46
CA ALA A 4 32.63 -216.19 76.88
C ALA A 4 32.57 -215.18 75.72
N ASN A 5 31.49 -215.16 74.91
CA ASN A 5 31.51 -214.40 73.64
C ASN A 5 30.22 -213.62 73.26
N LEU A 6 29.40 -213.16 74.22
CA LEU A 6 28.19 -212.37 73.92
C LEU A 6 28.14 -210.96 74.54
N GLY A 7 29.16 -210.52 75.27
CA GLY A 7 29.15 -209.22 75.96
C GLY A 7 29.51 -208.00 75.09
N GLU A 8 30.33 -208.17 74.05
CA GLU A 8 30.92 -207.02 73.33
C GLU A 8 30.09 -206.51 72.14
N LYS A 9 29.11 -207.27 71.64
CA LYS A 9 28.28 -206.83 70.49
C LYS A 9 27.20 -205.81 70.85
N ASN A 10 26.64 -205.87 72.07
CA ASN A 10 25.53 -204.99 72.46
C ASN A 10 25.95 -203.53 72.72
N ILE A 11 27.21 -203.29 73.07
CA ILE A 11 27.70 -201.94 73.39
C ILE A 11 27.97 -201.15 72.10
N MET A 12 28.39 -201.82 71.02
CA MET A 12 28.61 -201.19 69.72
C MET A 12 27.31 -200.80 69.00
N GLU A 13 26.23 -201.57 69.15
CA GLU A 13 24.94 -201.23 68.54
C GLU A 13 24.32 -199.96 69.17
N GLN A 14 24.41 -199.81 70.50
CA GLN A 14 23.93 -198.58 71.18
C GLN A 14 24.70 -197.32 70.74
N GLN A 15 26.02 -197.42 70.54
CA GLN A 15 26.82 -196.26 70.10
C GLN A 15 26.52 -195.82 68.66
N VAL A 16 26.08 -196.74 67.79
CA VAL A 16 25.70 -196.42 66.40
C VAL A 16 24.30 -195.80 66.34
N GLU A 17 23.39 -196.21 67.22
CA GLU A 17 22.02 -195.65 67.28
C GLU A 17 22.02 -194.20 67.79
N ASP A 18 22.80 -193.89 68.82
CA ASP A 18 22.98 -192.50 69.31
C ASP A 18 23.57 -191.56 68.24
N LEU A 19 24.49 -192.05 67.40
CA LEU A 19 25.05 -191.25 66.30
C LEU A 19 24.03 -190.99 65.19
N ARG A 20 23.09 -191.91 64.94
CA ARG A 20 22.01 -191.72 63.96
C ARG A 20 21.00 -190.68 64.44
N ASP A 21 20.61 -190.72 65.72
CA ASP A 21 19.69 -189.73 66.29
C ASP A 21 20.30 -188.33 66.34
N ARG A 22 21.61 -188.23 66.62
CA ARG A 22 22.32 -186.94 66.58
C ARG A 22 22.39 -186.35 65.17
N MET A 23 22.57 -187.17 64.13
CA MET A 23 22.49 -186.69 62.74
C MET A 23 21.08 -186.24 62.35
N ARG A 24 20.03 -186.90 62.86
CA ARG A 24 18.64 -186.51 62.60
C ARG A 24 18.30 -185.13 63.21
N LEU A 25 18.72 -184.88 64.45
CA LEU A 25 18.56 -183.58 65.10
C LEU A 25 19.32 -182.47 64.37
N LEU A 26 20.56 -182.73 63.92
CA LEU A 26 21.34 -181.78 63.13
C LEU A 26 20.70 -181.43 61.78
N GLN A 27 20.03 -182.39 61.13
CA GLN A 27 19.28 -182.13 59.91
C GLN A 27 18.01 -181.31 60.17
N GLN A 28 17.34 -181.54 61.31
CA GLN A 28 16.17 -180.76 61.72
C GLN A 28 16.56 -179.30 62.06
N ASP A 29 17.66 -179.10 62.78
CA ASP A 29 18.20 -177.75 63.08
C ASP A 29 18.64 -177.03 61.80
N ARG A 30 19.27 -177.73 60.86
CA ARG A 30 19.65 -177.14 59.57
C ARG A 30 18.42 -176.70 58.76
N ARG A 31 17.33 -177.46 58.80
CA ARG A 31 16.07 -177.11 58.14
C ARG A 31 15.39 -175.92 58.81
N SER A 32 15.31 -175.91 60.14
CA SER A 32 14.72 -174.79 60.90
C SER A 32 15.50 -173.49 60.69
N ASN A 33 16.84 -173.55 60.63
CA ASN A 33 17.66 -172.37 60.34
C ASN A 33 17.45 -171.83 58.93
N LEU A 34 17.25 -172.69 57.92
CA LEU A 34 16.92 -172.24 56.56
C LEU A 34 15.54 -171.59 56.50
N GLU A 35 14.53 -172.18 57.15
CA GLU A 35 13.18 -171.60 57.23
C GLU A 35 13.18 -170.22 57.90
N ASN A 36 13.94 -170.04 58.99
CA ASN A 36 14.10 -168.74 59.65
C ASN A 36 14.80 -167.70 58.75
N LEU A 37 15.79 -168.12 57.96
CA LEU A 37 16.53 -167.23 57.06
C LEU A 37 15.66 -166.79 55.88
N GLU A 38 14.83 -167.68 55.33
CA GLU A 38 13.83 -167.34 54.31
C GLU A 38 12.73 -166.42 54.85
N ALA A 39 12.23 -166.66 56.07
CA ALA A 39 11.26 -165.78 56.73
C ALA A 39 11.82 -164.36 56.97
N ASN A 40 13.07 -164.25 57.44
CA ASN A 40 13.73 -162.95 57.62
C ASN A 40 13.95 -162.22 56.29
N LYS A 41 14.31 -162.95 55.23
CA LYS A 41 14.44 -162.38 53.88
C LYS A 41 13.10 -161.83 53.38
N ALA A 42 11.99 -162.51 53.66
CA ALA A 42 10.66 -162.05 53.30
C ALA A 42 10.24 -160.80 54.09
N CYS A 43 10.48 -160.75 55.41
CA CYS A 43 10.22 -159.55 56.22
C CYS A 43 11.03 -158.33 55.76
N ASN A 44 12.33 -158.51 55.49
CA ASN A 44 13.18 -157.42 55.02
C ASN A 44 12.74 -156.89 53.64
N ALA A 45 12.22 -157.76 52.76
CA ALA A 45 11.69 -157.34 51.47
C ALA A 45 10.42 -156.47 51.62
N GLU A 46 9.56 -156.79 52.59
CA GLU A 46 8.35 -156.01 52.88
C GLU A 46 8.69 -154.65 53.50
N GLU A 47 9.66 -154.59 54.42
CA GLU A 47 10.12 -153.33 55.02
C GLU A 47 10.70 -152.36 53.97
N VAL A 48 11.49 -152.86 53.02
CA VAL A 48 12.00 -152.06 51.89
C VAL A 48 10.87 -151.52 51.01
N ARG A 49 9.77 -152.27 50.87
CA ARG A 49 8.59 -151.82 50.11
C ARG A 49 7.91 -150.64 50.81
N VAL A 50 7.67 -150.76 52.13
CA VAL A 50 7.06 -149.69 52.95
C VAL A 50 7.88 -148.41 52.89
N LEU A 51 9.21 -148.50 53.07
CA LEU A 51 10.10 -147.33 53.00
C LEU A 51 10.10 -146.64 51.62
N ARG A 52 9.88 -147.39 50.54
CA ARG A 52 9.76 -146.82 49.18
C ARG A 52 8.44 -146.08 48.99
N ASP A 53 7.35 -146.60 49.52
CA ASP A 53 6.04 -145.94 49.46
C ASP A 53 6.02 -144.66 50.31
N GLU A 54 6.61 -144.69 51.51
CA GLU A 54 6.78 -143.48 52.34
C GLU A 54 7.64 -142.41 51.64
N ASN A 55 8.73 -142.81 50.97
CA ASN A 55 9.56 -141.88 50.20
C ASN A 55 8.79 -141.25 49.04
N LYS A 56 7.93 -142.03 48.38
CA LYS A 56 7.06 -141.54 47.31
C LYS A 56 6.05 -140.53 47.86
N GLU A 57 5.47 -140.80 49.02
CA GLU A 57 4.54 -139.90 49.69
C GLU A 57 5.22 -138.58 50.10
N LEU A 58 6.40 -138.64 50.71
CA LEU A 58 7.17 -137.44 51.09
C LEU A 58 7.53 -136.57 49.88
N ARG A 59 7.89 -137.18 48.74
CA ARG A 59 8.13 -136.44 47.48
C ARG A 59 6.88 -135.74 46.97
N THR A 60 5.71 -136.40 47.06
CA THR A 60 4.44 -135.74 46.69
C THR A 60 4.09 -134.59 47.62
N ARG A 61 4.39 -134.71 48.92
CA ARG A 61 4.14 -133.68 49.93
C ARG A 61 5.07 -132.47 49.73
N LEU A 62 6.33 -132.70 49.40
CA LEU A 62 7.30 -131.64 49.06
C LEU A 62 6.87 -130.86 47.82
N ASN A 63 6.45 -131.55 46.75
CA ASN A 63 5.96 -130.89 45.53
C ASN A 63 4.70 -130.04 45.79
N ARG A 64 3.80 -130.48 46.68
CA ARG A 64 2.64 -129.67 47.10
C ARG A 64 3.05 -128.41 47.85
N LEU A 65 4.09 -128.47 48.69
CA LEU A 65 4.59 -127.30 49.43
C LEU A 65 5.33 -126.30 48.51
N GLN A 66 6.18 -126.77 47.59
CA GLN A 66 6.83 -125.88 46.62
C GLN A 66 5.82 -125.14 45.73
N LYS A 67 4.72 -125.80 45.34
CA LYS A 67 3.66 -125.15 44.54
C LYS A 67 2.86 -124.10 45.32
N LYS A 68 2.82 -124.18 46.66
CA LYS A 68 2.19 -123.18 47.54
C LYS A 68 3.12 -121.99 47.89
N SER A 69 4.44 -122.15 47.76
CA SER A 69 5.42 -121.09 48.04
C SER A 69 5.49 -119.97 46.98
N GLY A 70 4.83 -120.11 45.83
CA GLY A 70 4.84 -119.10 44.75
C GLY A 70 3.88 -117.91 44.93
N GLY A 71 2.96 -117.96 45.90
CA GLY A 71 1.92 -116.94 46.10
C GLY A 71 2.43 -115.61 46.68
N ALA A 72 3.44 -115.65 47.55
CA ALA A 72 3.93 -114.45 48.24
C ALA A 72 4.68 -113.45 47.32
N ARG A 73 5.14 -113.87 46.12
CA ARG A 73 5.84 -112.99 45.17
C ARG A 73 4.88 -112.19 44.27
N GLY A 74 3.65 -112.66 44.07
CA GLY A 74 2.64 -111.98 43.25
C GLY A 74 1.98 -110.80 43.97
N GLU A 75 1.65 -110.95 45.25
CA GLU A 75 1.02 -109.89 46.06
C GLU A 75 1.95 -108.67 46.24
N VAL A 76 3.26 -108.90 46.44
CA VAL A 76 4.25 -107.82 46.54
C VAL A 76 4.38 -107.05 45.22
N GLN A 77 4.29 -107.73 44.08
CA GLN A 77 4.37 -107.09 42.76
C GLN A 77 3.11 -106.28 42.43
N VAL A 78 1.93 -106.79 42.81
CA VAL A 78 0.66 -106.06 42.64
C VAL A 78 0.62 -104.83 43.54
N LEU A 79 1.05 -104.94 44.80
CA LEU A 79 1.15 -103.80 45.72
C LEU A 79 2.15 -102.74 45.22
N ALA A 80 3.29 -103.14 44.67
CA ALA A 80 4.25 -102.22 44.08
C ALA A 80 3.70 -101.48 42.84
N ASN A 81 2.94 -102.18 41.99
CA ASN A 81 2.29 -101.58 40.84
C ASN A 81 1.18 -100.60 41.25
N LEU A 82 0.36 -100.96 42.23
CA LEU A 82 -0.70 -100.10 42.77
C LEU A 82 -0.12 -98.86 43.47
N GLN A 83 1.01 -99.01 44.16
CA GLN A 83 1.74 -97.90 44.76
C GLN A 83 2.33 -96.97 43.69
N LYS A 84 2.85 -97.51 42.58
CA LYS A 84 3.32 -96.72 41.45
C LYS A 84 2.18 -95.96 40.78
N GLU A 85 1.03 -96.58 40.61
CA GLU A 85 -0.18 -95.94 40.06
C GLU A 85 -0.70 -94.85 41.01
N MET A 86 -0.73 -95.10 42.32
CA MET A 86 -1.09 -94.10 43.33
C MET A 86 -0.14 -92.89 43.32
N LEU A 87 1.18 -93.14 43.18
CA LEU A 87 2.17 -92.07 43.04
C LEU A 87 2.00 -91.30 41.72
N SER A 88 1.67 -91.99 40.63
CA SER A 88 1.37 -91.36 39.34
C SER A 88 0.13 -90.47 39.43
N MET A 89 -0.97 -90.99 40.00
CA MET A 89 -2.22 -90.24 40.20
C MET A 89 -2.02 -89.06 41.15
N ARG A 90 -1.16 -89.18 42.17
CA ARG A 90 -0.80 -88.07 43.05
C ARG A 90 0.02 -87.02 42.29
N ALA A 91 1.00 -87.43 41.48
CA ALA A 91 1.78 -86.52 40.67
C ALA A 91 0.92 -85.78 39.64
N GLU A 92 -0.03 -86.47 38.99
CA GLU A 92 -1.02 -85.86 38.10
C GLU A 92 -1.93 -84.88 38.83
N HIS A 93 -2.42 -85.24 40.02
CA HIS A 93 -3.23 -84.34 40.86
C HIS A 93 -2.45 -83.09 41.27
N ASP A 94 -1.19 -83.25 41.69
CA ASP A 94 -0.33 -82.13 42.07
C ASP A 94 -0.02 -81.24 40.86
N ASN A 95 0.22 -81.83 39.68
CA ASN A 95 0.38 -81.09 38.42
C ASN A 95 -0.90 -80.32 38.04
N LEU A 96 -2.08 -80.96 38.11
CA LEU A 96 -3.37 -80.31 37.85
C LEU A 96 -3.65 -79.20 38.86
N LYS A 97 -3.27 -79.37 40.12
CA LYS A 97 -3.39 -78.33 41.15
C LYS A 97 -2.50 -77.13 40.81
N VAL A 98 -1.24 -77.35 40.41
CA VAL A 98 -0.33 -76.28 39.96
C VAL A 98 -0.90 -75.55 38.75
N VAL A 99 -1.38 -76.27 37.72
CA VAL A 99 -2.00 -75.66 36.53
C VAL A 99 -3.26 -74.87 36.91
N SER A 100 -4.11 -75.41 37.80
CA SER A 100 -5.30 -74.71 38.30
C SER A 100 -4.91 -73.41 39.04
N THR A 101 -3.87 -73.44 39.88
CA THR A 101 -3.39 -72.22 40.56
C THR A 101 -2.81 -71.19 39.58
N LYS A 102 -2.08 -71.63 38.55
CA LYS A 102 -1.54 -70.76 37.50
C LYS A 102 -2.65 -70.10 36.70
N ASN A 103 -3.65 -70.88 36.28
CA ASN A 103 -4.80 -70.36 35.53
C ASN A 103 -5.65 -69.41 36.37
N LYS A 104 -5.82 -69.68 37.67
CA LYS A 104 -6.49 -68.74 38.60
C LYS A 104 -5.71 -67.42 38.71
N SER A 105 -4.38 -67.47 38.87
CA SER A 105 -3.56 -66.27 38.89
C SER A 105 -3.62 -65.49 37.58
N GLN A 106 -3.61 -66.18 36.43
CA GLN A 106 -3.77 -65.53 35.13
C GLN A 106 -5.15 -64.90 34.97
N LEU A 107 -6.22 -65.57 35.43
CA LEU A 107 -7.56 -65.03 35.39
C LEU A 107 -7.72 -63.78 36.26
N GLU A 108 -7.11 -63.76 37.45
CA GLU A 108 -7.12 -62.56 38.30
C GLU A 108 -6.36 -61.40 37.65
N LYS A 109 -5.18 -61.65 37.05
CA LYS A 109 -4.48 -60.62 36.26
C LYS A 109 -5.34 -60.09 35.11
N LEU A 110 -5.99 -60.98 34.37
CA LEU A 110 -6.84 -60.58 33.24
C LEU A 110 -8.07 -59.79 33.69
N LYS A 111 -8.62 -60.08 34.88
CA LYS A 111 -9.71 -59.30 35.48
C LYS A 111 -9.22 -57.93 35.92
N ASP A 112 -8.02 -57.84 36.50
CA ASP A 112 -7.42 -56.56 36.88
C ASP A 112 -7.16 -55.71 35.63
N ASP A 113 -6.58 -56.29 34.58
CA ASP A 113 -6.36 -55.63 33.29
C ASP A 113 -7.68 -55.17 32.65
N TYR A 114 -8.71 -56.04 32.67
CA TYR A 114 -10.05 -55.68 32.19
C TYR A 114 -10.64 -54.51 32.99
N ARG A 115 -10.45 -54.49 34.32
CA ARG A 115 -10.93 -53.41 35.19
C ARG A 115 -10.18 -52.11 34.94
N ILE A 116 -8.88 -52.17 34.66
CA ILE A 116 -8.07 -51.01 34.25
C ILE A 116 -8.61 -50.47 32.91
N CYS A 117 -8.79 -51.33 31.91
CA CYS A 117 -9.37 -50.95 30.61
C CYS A 117 -10.79 -50.37 30.75
N GLU A 118 -11.62 -50.92 31.65
CA GLU A 118 -12.97 -50.41 31.89
C GLU A 118 -12.94 -49.01 32.55
N LEU A 119 -12.00 -48.77 33.46
CA LEU A 119 -11.79 -47.44 34.06
C LEU A 119 -11.21 -46.44 33.05
N GLU A 120 -10.34 -46.88 32.15
CA GLU A 120 -9.79 -46.07 31.06
C GLU A 120 -10.86 -45.73 30.01
N ALA A 121 -11.72 -46.69 29.65
CA ALA A 121 -12.86 -46.46 28.76
C ALA A 121 -13.94 -45.57 29.39
N LYS A 122 -14.07 -45.59 30.73
CA LYS A 122 -14.93 -44.69 31.50
C LYS A 122 -14.32 -43.32 31.78
N ARG A 123 -13.10 -43.01 31.33
CA ARG A 123 -12.62 -41.61 31.37
C ARG A 123 -13.66 -40.76 30.64
N PRO A 124 -14.39 -39.88 31.34
CA PRO A 124 -15.45 -39.11 30.73
C PRO A 124 -14.83 -38.33 29.57
N SER A 125 -15.53 -38.34 28.43
CA SER A 125 -15.25 -37.49 27.27
C SER A 125 -14.57 -36.18 27.71
N GLN A 126 -13.38 -35.90 27.20
CA GLN A 126 -12.63 -34.67 27.49
C GLN A 126 -13.45 -33.39 27.19
N GLU A 127 -14.60 -33.51 26.52
CA GLU A 127 -15.50 -32.42 26.16
C GLU A 127 -16.21 -31.75 27.35
N ASP A 128 -16.36 -32.42 28.49
CA ASP A 128 -17.03 -31.87 29.70
C ASP A 128 -16.07 -31.48 30.84
N SER A 129 -14.76 -31.62 30.59
CA SER A 129 -13.73 -31.13 31.50
C SER A 129 -13.95 -29.64 31.81
N PRO A 130 -13.81 -29.20 33.07
CA PRO A 130 -13.89 -27.77 33.41
C PRO A 130 -12.88 -26.93 32.60
N LEU A 131 -11.77 -27.53 32.17
CA LEU A 131 -10.80 -26.91 31.27
C LEU A 131 -11.37 -26.72 29.86
N ALA A 132 -12.04 -27.72 29.29
CA ALA A 132 -12.66 -27.62 27.96
C ALA A 132 -13.76 -26.56 27.93
N ARG A 133 -14.58 -26.47 28.99
CA ARG A 133 -15.55 -25.37 29.16
C ARG A 133 -14.85 -24.02 29.24
N ARG A 134 -13.74 -23.91 29.97
CA ARG A 134 -12.97 -22.67 30.05
C ARG A 134 -12.41 -22.26 28.69
N ILE A 135 -11.85 -23.20 27.93
CA ILE A 135 -11.34 -22.98 26.57
C ILE A 135 -12.47 -22.43 25.69
N ARG A 136 -13.64 -23.09 25.63
CA ARG A 136 -14.80 -22.59 24.87
C ARG A 136 -15.25 -21.18 25.27
N THR A 137 -15.20 -20.83 26.56
CA THR A 137 -15.55 -19.46 26.99
C THR A 137 -14.51 -18.42 26.55
N LEU A 138 -13.22 -18.79 26.52
CA LEU A 138 -12.15 -17.91 26.07
C LEU A 138 -12.19 -17.74 24.55
N GLU A 139 -12.45 -18.81 23.80
CA GLU A 139 -12.67 -18.78 22.35
C GLU A 139 -13.84 -17.86 21.99
N ASN A 140 -15.01 -18.06 22.60
CA ASN A 140 -16.16 -17.18 22.39
C ASN A 140 -15.88 -15.71 22.74
N ARG A 141 -15.00 -15.45 23.73
CA ARG A 141 -14.60 -14.09 24.10
C ARG A 141 -13.62 -13.50 23.09
N LEU A 142 -12.72 -14.32 22.55
CA LEU A 142 -11.81 -13.94 21.48
C LEU A 142 -12.58 -13.62 20.21
N ASP A 143 -13.53 -14.45 19.80
CA ASP A 143 -14.37 -14.22 18.62
C ASP A 143 -15.15 -12.91 18.74
N LYS A 144 -15.74 -12.64 19.92
CA LYS A 144 -16.40 -11.36 20.20
C LYS A 144 -15.43 -10.17 20.13
N ALA A 145 -14.20 -10.33 20.60
CA ALA A 145 -13.18 -9.29 20.50
C ALA A 145 -12.76 -9.06 19.04
N MET A 146 -12.62 -10.12 18.24
CA MET A 146 -12.31 -10.03 16.81
C MET A 146 -13.43 -9.34 16.02
N ILE A 147 -14.70 -9.68 16.27
CA ILE A 147 -15.84 -9.02 15.65
C ILE A 147 -15.82 -7.52 15.96
N LYS A 148 -15.65 -7.15 17.24
CA LYS A 148 -15.56 -5.74 17.66
C LYS A 148 -14.36 -5.02 17.05
N TYR A 149 -13.22 -5.69 16.92
CA TYR A 149 -12.04 -5.12 16.29
C TYR A 149 -12.28 -4.83 14.81
N ASN A 150 -12.86 -5.79 14.08
CA ASN A 150 -13.18 -5.63 12.66
C ASN A 150 -14.23 -4.53 12.43
N GLU A 151 -15.23 -4.43 13.30
CA GLU A 151 -16.22 -3.34 13.27
C GLU A 151 -15.60 -1.98 13.57
N ALA A 152 -14.74 -1.89 14.60
CA ALA A 152 -14.00 -0.66 14.88
C ALA A 152 -13.07 -0.29 13.70
N GLN A 153 -12.46 -1.27 13.04
CA GLN A 153 -11.60 -1.05 11.88
C GLN A 153 -12.41 -0.57 10.66
N SER A 154 -13.61 -1.11 10.42
CA SER A 154 -14.48 -0.65 9.33
C SER A 154 -14.96 0.77 9.58
N ILE A 155 -15.37 1.11 10.81
CA ILE A 155 -15.74 2.47 11.22
C ILE A 155 -14.54 3.42 11.10
N ARG A 156 -13.34 3.00 11.51
CA ARG A 156 -12.13 3.83 11.34
C ARG A 156 -11.87 4.11 9.87
N LYS A 157 -11.97 3.10 9.00
CA LYS A 157 -11.82 3.28 7.55
C LYS A 157 -12.84 4.27 7.01
N THR A 158 -14.12 4.19 7.39
CA THR A 158 -15.13 5.15 6.91
C THR A 158 -14.81 6.58 7.35
N TYR A 159 -14.39 6.78 8.61
CA TYR A 159 -13.94 8.10 9.07
C TYR A 159 -12.67 8.59 8.35
N GLU A 160 -11.73 7.71 8.02
CA GLU A 160 -10.55 8.08 7.22
C GLU A 160 -10.97 8.58 5.82
N HIS A 161 -11.94 7.94 5.18
CA HIS A 161 -12.47 8.40 3.89
C HIS A 161 -13.18 9.75 4.02
N ILE A 162 -14.00 9.92 5.07
CA ILE A 162 -14.68 11.21 5.34
C ILE A 162 -13.64 12.32 5.55
N VAL A 163 -12.61 12.08 6.36
CA VAL A 163 -11.55 13.07 6.61
C VAL A 163 -10.77 13.38 5.34
N LYS A 164 -10.45 12.37 4.52
CA LYS A 164 -9.78 12.60 3.23
C LYS A 164 -10.63 13.50 2.32
N ARG A 165 -11.91 13.16 2.15
CA ARG A 165 -12.85 13.96 1.35
C ARG A 165 -12.97 15.39 1.88
N LEU A 166 -13.08 15.59 3.19
CA LEU A 166 -13.15 16.93 3.78
C LEU A 166 -11.87 17.74 3.57
N LYS A 167 -10.69 17.10 3.55
CA LYS A 167 -9.43 17.75 3.22
C LYS A 167 -9.38 18.15 1.74
N ASP A 168 -9.83 17.28 0.86
CA ASP A 168 -9.89 17.54 -0.58
C ASP A 168 -10.88 18.68 -0.88
N GLU A 169 -12.07 18.66 -0.25
CA GLU A 169 -13.07 19.73 -0.32
C GLU A 169 -12.52 21.06 0.22
N ARG A 170 -11.77 21.05 1.33
CA ARG A 170 -11.11 22.27 1.85
C ARG A 170 -10.18 22.91 0.82
N VAL A 171 -9.33 22.11 0.16
CA VAL A 171 -8.42 22.60 -0.87
C VAL A 171 -9.20 23.14 -2.08
N SER A 172 -10.29 22.47 -2.47
CA SER A 172 -11.18 22.96 -3.52
C SER A 172 -11.82 24.31 -3.17
N PHE A 173 -12.30 24.49 -1.94
CA PHE A 173 -12.84 25.77 -1.48
C PHE A 173 -11.78 26.88 -1.46
N ASP A 174 -10.56 26.59 -1.02
CA ASP A 174 -9.47 27.58 -1.06
C ASP A 174 -9.18 28.04 -2.51
N ASN A 175 -9.25 27.13 -3.48
CA ASN A 175 -9.11 27.47 -4.91
C ASN A 175 -10.28 28.33 -5.42
N GLN A 176 -11.51 27.99 -5.05
CA GLN A 176 -12.71 28.76 -5.42
C GLN A 176 -12.68 30.17 -4.82
N ILE A 177 -12.29 30.30 -3.55
CA ILE A 177 -12.11 31.60 -2.89
C ILE A 177 -11.01 32.40 -3.59
N GLY A 178 -9.87 31.78 -3.89
CA GLY A 178 -8.79 32.44 -4.63
C GLY A 178 -9.21 32.91 -6.03
N ALA A 179 -10.06 32.15 -6.72
CA ALA A 179 -10.65 32.58 -7.99
C ALA A 179 -11.60 33.77 -7.82
N LEU A 180 -12.50 33.71 -6.82
CA LEU A 180 -13.41 34.81 -6.50
C LEU A 180 -12.63 36.09 -6.11
N ASP A 181 -11.57 35.99 -5.32
CA ASP A 181 -10.73 37.12 -4.93
C ASP A 181 -10.06 37.79 -6.15
N ARG A 182 -9.57 36.99 -7.11
CA ARG A 182 -9.03 37.54 -8.37
C ARG A 182 -10.11 38.28 -9.16
N THR A 183 -11.31 37.71 -9.26
CA THR A 183 -12.41 38.37 -9.96
C THR A 183 -12.84 39.66 -9.26
N LEU A 184 -12.87 39.66 -7.93
CA LEU A 184 -13.20 40.82 -7.12
C LEU A 184 -12.16 41.93 -7.29
N GLN A 185 -10.86 41.60 -7.27
CA GLN A 185 -9.80 42.57 -7.55
C GLN A 185 -9.89 43.12 -8.98
N SER A 186 -10.19 42.29 -9.98
CA SER A 186 -10.42 42.75 -11.35
C SER A 186 -11.58 43.75 -11.40
N LYS A 187 -12.71 43.43 -10.75
CA LYS A 187 -13.88 44.31 -10.70
C LYS A 187 -13.64 45.59 -9.91
N GLN A 188 -12.82 45.56 -8.87
CA GLN A 188 -12.40 46.77 -8.16
C GLN A 188 -11.57 47.68 -9.06
N ARG A 189 -10.61 47.13 -9.82
CA ARG A 189 -9.83 47.92 -10.79
C ARG A 189 -10.71 48.51 -11.90
N GLU A 190 -11.62 47.71 -12.47
CA GLU A 190 -12.59 48.19 -13.46
C GLU A 190 -13.48 49.30 -12.88
N TYR A 191 -13.89 49.19 -11.61
CA TYR A 191 -14.67 50.22 -10.93
C TYR A 191 -13.87 51.51 -10.71
N GLU A 192 -12.62 51.41 -10.29
CA GLU A 192 -11.70 52.56 -10.13
C GLU A 192 -11.46 53.28 -11.47
N GLU A 193 -11.24 52.52 -12.55
CA GLU A 193 -11.10 53.06 -13.90
C GLU A 193 -12.38 53.78 -14.35
N LEU A 194 -13.55 53.17 -14.11
CA LEU A 194 -14.83 53.77 -14.45
C LEU A 194 -15.09 55.06 -13.65
N LEU A 195 -14.67 55.09 -12.38
CA LEU A 195 -14.77 56.29 -11.54
C LEU A 195 -13.92 57.44 -12.09
N LEU A 196 -12.69 57.14 -12.52
CA LEU A 196 -11.81 58.12 -13.16
C LEU A 196 -12.43 58.64 -14.46
N LEU A 197 -12.92 57.74 -15.32
CA LEU A 197 -13.60 58.10 -16.56
C LEU A 197 -14.85 58.95 -16.33
N SER A 198 -15.62 58.65 -15.28
CA SER A 198 -16.77 59.47 -14.86
C SER A 198 -16.33 60.87 -14.40
N GLY A 199 -15.19 60.97 -13.72
CA GLY A 199 -14.56 62.25 -13.36
C GLY A 199 -14.20 63.08 -14.60
N ASP A 200 -13.52 62.47 -15.56
CA ASP A 200 -13.12 63.10 -16.83
C ASP A 200 -14.32 63.52 -17.67
N ALA A 201 -15.35 62.68 -17.75
CA ALA A 201 -16.60 62.99 -18.44
C ALA A 201 -17.33 64.17 -17.79
N SER A 202 -17.35 64.23 -16.45
CA SER A 202 -17.94 65.35 -15.70
C SER A 202 -17.16 66.64 -15.94
N HIS A 203 -15.82 66.58 -15.89
CA HIS A 203 -14.97 67.72 -16.17
C HIS A 203 -15.17 68.24 -17.60
N THR A 204 -15.20 67.35 -18.60
CA THR A 204 -15.43 67.71 -20.01
C THR A 204 -16.79 68.37 -20.21
N ARG A 205 -17.84 67.85 -19.55
CA ARG A 205 -19.17 68.44 -19.56
C ARG A 205 -19.17 69.83 -18.94
N ASP A 206 -18.51 70.01 -17.80
CA ASP A 206 -18.47 71.30 -17.09
C ASP A 206 -17.67 72.34 -17.87
N VAL A 207 -16.55 71.94 -18.51
CA VAL A 207 -15.80 72.79 -19.45
C VAL A 207 -16.68 73.19 -20.63
N SER A 208 -17.40 72.24 -21.24
CA SER A 208 -18.30 72.52 -22.38
C SER A 208 -19.47 73.42 -22.00
N ASN A 209 -20.02 73.27 -20.79
CA ASN A 209 -21.04 74.17 -20.27
C ASN A 209 -20.47 75.57 -20.01
N GLN A 210 -19.25 75.65 -19.50
CA GLN A 210 -18.58 76.93 -19.27
C GLN A 210 -18.27 77.66 -20.58
N THR A 211 -17.80 76.95 -21.62
CA THR A 211 -17.59 77.55 -22.95
C THR A 211 -18.90 78.00 -23.57
N LEU A 212 -19.95 77.17 -23.51
CA LEU A 212 -21.29 77.54 -23.98
C LEU A 212 -21.81 78.79 -23.26
N GLN A 213 -21.60 78.90 -21.94
CA GLN A 213 -22.03 80.08 -21.18
C GLN A 213 -21.26 81.34 -21.58
N LYS A 214 -19.95 81.23 -21.83
CA LYS A 214 -19.13 82.34 -22.34
C LYS A 214 -19.64 82.81 -23.70
N GLU A 215 -19.86 81.89 -24.64
CA GLU A 215 -20.38 82.21 -25.97
C GLU A 215 -21.78 82.84 -25.92
N ARG A 216 -22.67 82.34 -25.04
CA ARG A 216 -23.99 82.95 -24.80
C ARG A 216 -23.86 84.40 -24.31
N ASN A 217 -23.00 84.64 -23.32
CA ASN A 217 -22.77 85.99 -22.80
C ASN A 217 -22.19 86.92 -23.89
N GLU A 218 -21.23 86.43 -24.68
CA GLU A 218 -20.66 87.18 -25.80
C GLU A 218 -21.70 87.51 -26.87
N PHE A 219 -22.57 86.56 -27.20
CA PHE A 219 -23.69 86.76 -28.12
C PHE A 219 -24.67 87.81 -27.60
N GLU A 220 -25.05 87.75 -26.32
CA GLU A 220 -25.92 88.75 -25.69
C GLU A 220 -25.30 90.15 -25.70
N VAL A 221 -24.01 90.28 -25.38
CA VAL A 221 -23.29 91.56 -25.44
C VAL A 221 -23.22 92.08 -26.88
N SER A 222 -22.91 91.22 -27.85
CA SER A 222 -22.89 91.56 -29.27
C SER A 222 -24.26 92.01 -29.78
N ARG A 223 -25.33 91.32 -29.39
CA ARG A 223 -26.71 91.71 -29.67
C ARG A 223 -27.07 93.06 -29.05
N MET A 224 -26.73 93.28 -27.78
CA MET A 224 -26.99 94.56 -27.09
C MET A 224 -26.23 95.73 -27.75
N LYS A 225 -24.98 95.52 -28.15
CA LYS A 225 -24.20 96.50 -28.92
C LYS A 225 -24.88 96.81 -30.25
N ARG A 226 -25.29 95.78 -31.02
CA ARG A 226 -25.99 95.96 -32.29
C ARG A 226 -27.33 96.68 -32.14
N GLU A 227 -28.11 96.36 -31.10
CA GLU A 227 -29.37 97.06 -30.78
C GLU A 227 -29.12 98.52 -30.37
N ALA A 228 -28.03 98.82 -29.66
CA ALA A 228 -27.62 100.18 -29.32
C ALA A 228 -27.20 100.99 -30.56
N GLU A 229 -26.35 100.42 -31.42
CA GLU A 229 -25.94 101.04 -32.70
C GLU A 229 -27.14 101.29 -33.63
N LEU A 230 -28.09 100.34 -33.70
CA LEU A 230 -29.32 100.52 -34.47
C LEU A 230 -30.17 101.66 -33.91
N ARG A 231 -30.32 101.76 -32.58
CA ARG A 231 -31.02 102.87 -31.93
C ARG A 231 -30.36 104.21 -32.23
N GLU A 232 -29.03 104.28 -32.11
CA GLU A 232 -28.27 105.49 -32.41
C GLU A 232 -28.44 105.91 -33.88
N ARG A 233 -28.30 104.97 -34.83
CA ARG A 233 -28.57 105.22 -36.25
C ARG A 233 -30.00 105.67 -36.51
N GLN A 234 -30.99 105.05 -35.86
CA GLN A 234 -32.39 105.48 -35.98
C GLN A 234 -32.58 106.92 -35.45
N GLN A 235 -31.95 107.28 -34.33
CA GLN A 235 -31.97 108.64 -33.80
C GLN A 235 -31.32 109.64 -34.76
N LEU A 236 -30.14 109.31 -35.32
CA LEU A 236 -29.48 110.13 -36.33
C LEU A 236 -30.35 110.35 -37.57
N VAL A 237 -30.99 109.28 -38.08
CA VAL A 237 -31.94 109.37 -39.21
C VAL A 237 -33.14 110.23 -38.85
N LYS A 238 -33.70 110.08 -37.65
CA LYS A 238 -34.83 110.90 -37.17
C LYS A 238 -34.45 112.39 -37.07
N VAL A 239 -33.26 112.70 -36.54
CA VAL A 239 -32.73 114.07 -36.48
C VAL A 239 -32.50 114.63 -37.88
N ARG A 240 -31.87 113.87 -38.80
CA ARG A 240 -31.70 114.27 -40.20
C ARG A 240 -33.04 114.55 -40.87
N LYS A 241 -34.04 113.67 -40.70
CA LYS A 241 -35.39 113.86 -41.24
C LYS A 241 -36.02 115.16 -40.70
N GLN A 242 -35.91 115.43 -39.40
CA GLN A 242 -36.40 116.68 -38.80
C GLN A 242 -35.64 117.92 -39.32
N MET A 243 -34.33 117.82 -39.54
CA MET A 243 -33.54 118.91 -40.14
C MET A 243 -33.94 119.19 -41.58
N ILE A 244 -34.06 118.15 -42.40
CA ILE A 244 -34.53 118.25 -43.80
C ILE A 244 -35.94 118.83 -43.82
N GLU A 245 -36.85 118.38 -42.94
CA GLU A 245 -38.20 118.95 -42.87
C GLU A 245 -38.18 120.43 -42.47
N ARG A 246 -37.34 120.82 -41.50
CA ARG A 246 -37.13 122.24 -41.13
C ARG A 246 -36.50 123.05 -42.26
N GLN A 247 -35.58 122.46 -43.03
CA GLN A 247 -34.96 123.09 -44.18
C GLN A 247 -35.98 123.27 -45.30
N ASN A 248 -36.72 122.22 -45.68
CA ASN A 248 -37.80 122.27 -46.66
C ASN A 248 -38.88 123.29 -46.25
N ARG A 249 -39.24 123.40 -44.96
CA ARG A 249 -40.15 124.46 -44.47
C ARG A 249 -39.55 125.86 -44.63
N ARG A 250 -38.24 126.03 -44.37
CA ARG A 250 -37.54 127.31 -44.57
C ARG A 250 -37.38 127.66 -46.05
N GLU A 251 -37.10 126.67 -46.90
CA GLU A 251 -36.99 126.81 -48.35
C GLU A 251 -38.36 127.06 -48.98
N ALA A 252 -39.44 126.44 -48.51
CA ALA A 252 -40.79 126.78 -48.95
C ALA A 252 -41.12 128.25 -48.61
N LYS A 253 -40.80 128.70 -47.38
CA LYS A 253 -40.93 130.12 -47.01
C LYS A 253 -40.00 131.03 -47.81
N ARG A 254 -38.75 130.62 -48.07
CA ARG A 254 -37.80 131.39 -48.90
C ARG A 254 -38.22 131.41 -50.35
N ARG A 255 -38.80 130.34 -50.89
CA ARG A 255 -39.35 130.29 -52.25
C ARG A 255 -40.57 131.20 -52.34
N GLU A 256 -41.42 131.24 -51.31
CA GLU A 256 -42.51 132.22 -51.20
C GLU A 256 -41.98 133.67 -51.10
N ILE A 257 -40.88 133.91 -50.39
CA ILE A 257 -40.24 135.24 -50.27
C ILE A 257 -39.47 135.60 -51.56
N MET A 258 -38.86 134.63 -52.24
CA MET A 258 -38.10 134.82 -53.48
C MET A 258 -39.05 135.00 -54.67
N GLU A 259 -40.20 134.32 -54.68
CA GLU A 259 -41.31 134.66 -55.58
C GLU A 259 -41.82 136.09 -55.33
N LYS A 260 -41.69 136.60 -54.09
CA LYS A 260 -41.91 138.02 -53.73
C LYS A 260 -40.69 138.95 -53.92
N GLN A 261 -39.48 138.44 -54.19
CA GLN A 261 -38.23 139.21 -54.33
C GLN A 261 -37.58 139.12 -55.71
N MET A 262 -38.06 138.26 -56.61
CA MET A 262 -37.69 138.23 -58.04
C MET A 262 -38.25 139.44 -58.81
N THR A 263 -38.54 140.52 -58.10
CA THR A 263 -38.84 141.87 -58.57
C THR A 263 -37.75 142.89 -58.20
N ASP A 264 -36.60 142.52 -57.60
CA ASP A 264 -35.55 143.54 -57.33
C ASP A 264 -34.07 143.03 -57.27
N SER A 265 -33.36 143.29 -58.39
CA SER A 265 -31.98 143.79 -58.59
C SER A 265 -30.71 143.36 -57.78
N ASP A 266 -29.72 142.85 -58.54
CA ASP A 266 -28.27 143.20 -58.75
C ASP A 266 -27.23 143.66 -57.66
N PHE A 267 -26.00 143.09 -57.80
CA PHE A 267 -24.63 143.73 -57.82
C PHE A 267 -23.57 143.58 -56.66
N ASP A 268 -22.45 142.90 -57.00
CA ASP A 268 -20.97 143.17 -56.83
C ASP A 268 -20.18 143.28 -55.48
N GLY A 269 -18.88 142.90 -55.52
CA GLY A 269 -17.80 143.65 -54.83
C GLY A 269 -16.68 142.91 -54.04
N THR A 270 -15.44 142.97 -54.53
CA THR A 270 -14.12 142.35 -54.19
C THR A 270 -13.21 142.83 -53.00
N SER A 271 -12.28 141.94 -52.53
CA SER A 271 -10.78 142.07 -52.30
C SER A 271 -10.03 142.63 -51.04
N GLY A 272 -8.86 141.99 -50.72
CA GLY A 272 -7.54 142.56 -50.25
C GLY A 272 -7.12 142.41 -48.75
N LYS A 273 -5.86 142.57 -48.25
CA LYS A 273 -4.46 142.10 -48.52
C LYS A 273 -3.53 142.60 -47.34
N ARG A 274 -2.56 141.78 -46.86
CA ARG A 274 -1.13 142.03 -46.41
C ARG A 274 -0.63 142.92 -45.19
N ASN A 275 0.38 142.33 -44.48
CA ASN A 275 1.77 142.76 -44.07
C ASN A 275 2.15 143.68 -42.85
N SER A 276 3.24 143.30 -42.12
CA SER A 276 4.48 144.02 -41.64
C SER A 276 5.03 143.41 -40.29
N ILE A 277 6.29 142.98 -40.05
CA ILE A 277 7.70 143.53 -39.98
C ILE A 277 7.91 144.49 -38.76
N GLN A 278 8.49 144.09 -37.61
CA GLN A 278 9.92 143.92 -37.18
C GLN A 278 10.57 145.20 -36.58
N ASP A 279 11.06 145.17 -35.33
CA ASP A 279 12.32 145.85 -34.90
C ASP A 279 12.76 145.54 -33.44
N GLY A 280 14.07 145.62 -33.14
CA GLY A 280 14.59 145.89 -31.78
C GLY A 280 15.62 144.94 -31.14
N ALA A 281 16.81 144.77 -31.74
CA ALA A 281 17.96 144.05 -31.15
C ALA A 281 18.89 145.01 -30.37
N CYS A 282 18.92 144.92 -29.04
CA CYS A 282 19.96 145.53 -28.17
C CYS A 282 20.02 144.92 -26.75
N ARG A 283 19.91 143.59 -26.65
CA ARG A 283 20.09 142.87 -25.36
C ARG A 283 20.69 141.47 -25.52
N ALA A 284 21.41 141.24 -26.62
CA ALA A 284 21.60 139.91 -27.19
C ALA A 284 22.44 138.93 -26.34
N GLU A 285 23.44 139.35 -25.55
CA GLU A 285 24.35 138.36 -24.94
C GLU A 285 23.93 137.84 -23.55
N GLU A 286 23.27 138.66 -22.71
CA GLU A 286 22.62 138.17 -21.48
C GLU A 286 21.24 137.54 -21.76
N VAL A 287 20.53 138.05 -22.77
CA VAL A 287 19.28 137.44 -23.21
C VAL A 287 19.54 136.12 -23.93
N GLU A 288 20.60 135.94 -24.71
CA GLU A 288 20.87 134.63 -25.34
C GLU A 288 21.22 133.54 -24.31
N GLN A 289 21.87 133.86 -23.19
CA GLN A 289 22.08 132.88 -22.10
C GLN A 289 20.82 132.61 -21.29
N LEU A 290 20.01 133.64 -21.01
CA LEU A 290 18.72 133.48 -20.36
C LEU A 290 17.72 132.74 -21.26
N GLU A 291 17.70 133.01 -22.57
CA GLU A 291 16.90 132.31 -23.58
C GLU A 291 17.37 130.88 -23.76
N LYS A 292 18.69 130.60 -23.73
CA LYS A 292 19.18 129.21 -23.73
C LYS A 292 18.82 128.46 -22.44
N ASN A 293 18.76 129.15 -21.30
CA ASN A 293 18.34 128.56 -20.03
C ASN A 293 16.81 128.41 -19.97
N GLU A 294 16.04 129.35 -20.50
CA GLU A 294 14.59 129.27 -20.68
C GLU A 294 14.23 128.16 -21.65
N GLN A 295 14.91 128.04 -22.79
CA GLN A 295 14.69 126.94 -23.73
C GLN A 295 14.98 125.58 -23.09
N LYS A 296 16.03 125.47 -22.26
CA LYS A 296 16.28 124.25 -21.49
C LYS A 296 15.19 124.01 -20.44
N LEU A 297 14.75 125.06 -19.74
CA LEU A 297 13.65 125.00 -18.78
C LEU A 297 12.34 124.59 -19.46
N ASP A 298 12.03 125.11 -20.64
CA ASP A 298 10.87 124.77 -21.46
C ASP A 298 10.94 123.33 -21.95
N ILE A 299 12.12 122.85 -22.35
CA ILE A 299 12.32 121.44 -22.74
C ILE A 299 12.09 120.52 -21.53
N TYR A 300 12.64 120.87 -20.35
CA TYR A 300 12.41 120.11 -19.14
C TYR A 300 10.95 120.20 -18.67
N GLU A 301 10.31 121.37 -18.75
CA GLU A 301 8.91 121.57 -18.40
C GLU A 301 8.00 120.80 -19.35
N HIS A 302 8.26 120.83 -20.64
CA HIS A 302 7.50 120.05 -21.63
C HIS A 302 7.70 118.54 -21.42
N ALA A 303 8.92 118.09 -21.13
CA ALA A 303 9.18 116.69 -20.78
C ALA A 303 8.45 116.28 -19.48
N PHE A 304 8.47 117.14 -18.47
CA PHE A 304 7.77 116.92 -17.20
C PHE A 304 6.25 116.93 -17.39
N ARG A 305 5.70 117.84 -18.19
CA ARG A 305 4.26 117.91 -18.49
C ARG A 305 3.82 116.65 -19.23
N LYS A 306 4.64 116.16 -20.16
CA LYS A 306 4.40 114.88 -20.85
C LYS A 306 4.44 113.68 -19.90
N ILE A 307 5.39 113.64 -18.96
CA ILE A 307 5.44 112.61 -17.91
C ILE A 307 4.24 112.72 -16.97
N LYS A 308 3.84 113.94 -16.59
CA LYS A 308 2.69 114.23 -15.73
C LYS A 308 1.37 113.81 -16.38
N GLU A 309 1.21 114.08 -17.67
CA GLU A 309 0.06 113.65 -18.47
C GLU A 309 0.03 112.13 -18.67
N ALA A 310 1.19 111.49 -18.92
CA ALA A 310 1.28 110.04 -19.10
C ALA A 310 1.08 109.26 -17.80
N THR A 311 1.54 109.80 -16.66
CA THR A 311 1.39 109.17 -15.34
C THR A 311 0.10 109.55 -14.62
N GLY A 312 -0.54 110.66 -15.03
CA GLY A 312 -1.81 111.16 -14.50
C GLY A 312 -1.72 111.71 -13.06
N VAL A 313 -0.55 112.18 -12.63
CA VAL A 313 -0.24 112.53 -11.24
C VAL A 313 -0.07 114.04 -11.08
N SER A 314 -0.44 114.63 -9.94
CA SER A 314 -0.49 116.10 -9.80
C SER A 314 0.79 116.73 -9.25
N ASP A 315 1.59 115.99 -8.48
CA ASP A 315 2.82 116.47 -7.83
C ASP A 315 4.07 115.68 -8.26
N VAL A 316 5.23 116.33 -8.28
CA VAL A 316 6.52 115.75 -8.72
C VAL A 316 6.96 114.62 -7.79
N ASN A 317 6.76 114.77 -6.48
CA ASN A 317 7.10 113.73 -5.51
C ASN A 317 6.23 112.47 -5.69
N GLU A 318 4.96 112.63 -6.06
CA GLU A 318 4.08 111.51 -6.35
C GLU A 318 4.48 110.79 -7.66
N VAL A 319 5.00 111.52 -8.66
CA VAL A 319 5.57 110.92 -9.88
C VAL A 319 6.80 110.06 -9.54
N ILE A 320 7.71 110.57 -8.71
CA ILE A 320 8.90 109.83 -8.28
C ILE A 320 8.50 108.58 -7.48
N GLN A 321 7.55 108.71 -6.55
CA GLN A 321 7.09 107.58 -5.74
C GLN A 321 6.39 106.53 -6.60
N LYS A 322 5.57 106.93 -7.58
CA LYS A 322 4.94 105.99 -8.52
C LYS A 322 5.96 105.29 -9.40
N ILE A 323 6.95 106.01 -9.94
CA ILE A 323 8.01 105.42 -10.77
C ILE A 323 8.82 104.41 -9.94
N SER A 324 9.22 104.77 -8.72
CA SER A 324 9.95 103.86 -7.83
C SER A 324 9.11 102.62 -7.47
N SER A 325 7.83 102.78 -7.14
CA SER A 325 6.95 101.63 -6.88
C SER A 325 6.68 100.79 -8.13
N GLN A 326 6.65 101.41 -9.31
CA GLN A 326 6.51 100.70 -10.57
C GLN A 326 7.79 99.93 -10.92
N GLU A 327 8.96 100.49 -10.64
CA GLU A 327 10.25 99.85 -10.81
C GLU A 327 10.32 98.58 -9.94
N ASP A 328 9.97 98.68 -8.65
CA ASP A 328 9.90 97.53 -7.74
C ASP A 328 8.90 96.45 -8.23
N THR A 329 7.72 96.87 -8.71
CA THR A 329 6.75 95.90 -9.27
C THR A 329 7.21 95.29 -10.59
N SER A 330 7.95 96.05 -11.40
CA SER A 330 8.50 95.60 -12.68
C SER A 330 9.63 94.60 -12.45
N GLU A 331 10.51 94.86 -11.48
CA GLU A 331 11.59 93.95 -11.09
C GLU A 331 11.00 92.66 -10.50
N ASN A 332 9.97 92.76 -9.68
CA ASN A 332 9.29 91.57 -9.17
C ASN A 332 8.61 90.75 -10.28
N LEU A 333 7.99 91.40 -11.27
CA LEU A 333 7.40 90.72 -12.43
C LEU A 333 8.49 90.09 -13.32
N GLU A 334 9.62 90.75 -13.51
CA GLU A 334 10.76 90.23 -14.25
C GLU A 334 11.39 89.02 -13.54
N ASN A 335 11.53 89.08 -12.21
CA ASN A 335 11.95 87.95 -11.38
C ASN A 335 10.95 86.79 -11.42
N LEU A 336 9.65 87.07 -11.41
CA LEU A 336 8.62 86.03 -11.54
C LEU A 336 8.61 85.41 -12.95
N THR A 337 8.86 86.21 -13.98
CA THR A 337 8.93 85.76 -15.37
C THR A 337 10.15 84.86 -15.59
N THR A 338 11.32 85.26 -15.08
CA THR A 338 12.54 84.44 -15.12
C THR A 338 12.40 83.17 -14.28
N SER A 339 11.79 83.24 -13.09
CA SER A 339 11.52 82.05 -12.27
C SER A 339 10.52 81.10 -12.93
N ASN A 340 9.50 81.60 -13.62
CA ASN A 340 8.55 80.76 -14.36
C ASN A 340 9.21 80.16 -15.59
N GLN A 341 10.03 80.92 -16.31
CA GLN A 341 10.77 80.45 -17.48
C GLN A 341 11.72 79.30 -17.12
N THR A 342 12.50 79.45 -16.06
CA THR A 342 13.39 78.39 -15.56
C THR A 342 12.60 77.15 -15.10
N LYS A 343 11.43 77.33 -14.50
CA LYS A 343 10.57 76.20 -14.11
C LYS A 343 9.97 75.48 -15.31
N ILE A 344 9.58 76.21 -16.36
CA ILE A 344 9.14 75.62 -17.63
C ILE A 344 10.28 74.80 -18.25
N GLU A 345 11.50 75.33 -18.29
CA GLU A 345 12.68 74.61 -18.80
C GLU A 345 13.01 73.35 -17.99
N GLN A 346 12.92 73.41 -16.67
CA GLN A 346 13.11 72.22 -15.83
C GLN A 346 12.03 71.16 -16.09
N LEU A 347 10.77 71.59 -16.22
CA LEU A 347 9.65 70.69 -16.52
C LEU A 347 9.76 70.10 -17.93
N THR A 348 10.20 70.86 -18.93
CA THR A 348 10.40 70.32 -20.30
C THR A 348 11.53 69.29 -20.32
N ILE A 349 12.66 69.56 -19.66
CA ILE A 349 13.77 68.60 -19.53
C ILE A 349 13.31 67.33 -18.80
N ALA A 350 12.58 67.47 -17.70
CA ALA A 350 12.05 66.31 -16.96
C ALA A 350 11.05 65.50 -17.80
N ASN A 351 10.20 66.16 -18.59
CA ASN A 351 9.24 65.52 -19.48
C ASN A 351 9.94 64.80 -20.64
N GLU A 352 10.98 65.38 -21.23
CA GLU A 352 11.83 64.70 -22.22
C GLU A 352 12.54 63.49 -21.64
N LYS A 353 13.05 63.58 -20.41
CA LYS A 353 13.67 62.46 -19.71
C LYS A 353 12.67 61.33 -19.45
N LEU A 354 11.49 61.65 -18.92
CA LEU A 354 10.42 60.68 -18.71
C LEU A 354 9.94 60.07 -20.02
N LYS A 355 9.84 60.84 -21.10
CA LYS A 355 9.52 60.30 -22.44
C LYS A 355 10.58 59.32 -22.92
N LYS A 356 11.86 59.64 -22.74
CA LYS A 356 12.96 58.71 -23.04
C LYS A 356 12.90 57.45 -22.18
N GLU A 357 12.68 57.57 -20.87
CA GLU A 357 12.52 56.42 -19.99
C GLU A 357 11.30 55.56 -20.38
N VAL A 358 10.20 56.17 -20.84
CA VAL A 358 9.03 55.47 -21.37
C VAL A 358 9.32 54.82 -22.72
N GLU A 359 10.06 55.46 -23.61
CA GLU A 359 10.50 54.85 -24.87
C GLU A 359 11.44 53.67 -24.59
N ASP A 360 12.45 53.85 -23.73
CA ASP A 360 13.35 52.79 -23.30
C ASP A 360 12.58 51.66 -22.63
N ALA A 361 11.60 51.95 -21.77
CA ALA A 361 10.74 50.93 -21.18
C ALA A 361 9.85 50.25 -22.23
N LYS A 362 9.31 50.98 -23.22
CA LYS A 362 8.51 50.40 -24.32
C LYS A 362 9.37 49.53 -25.23
N TYR A 363 10.59 49.92 -25.55
CA TYR A 363 11.48 49.16 -26.43
C TYR A 363 12.21 48.04 -25.69
N ASN A 364 12.49 48.18 -24.39
CA ASN A 364 13.00 47.10 -23.54
C ASN A 364 11.89 46.11 -23.12
N SER A 365 10.65 46.56 -22.94
CA SER A 365 9.49 45.68 -22.71
C SER A 365 8.94 45.07 -24.00
N SER A 366 9.17 45.71 -25.15
CA SER A 366 8.80 45.19 -26.48
C SER A 366 9.95 44.43 -27.15
N GLY A 367 11.00 44.08 -26.40
CA GLY A 367 12.02 43.10 -26.76
C GLY A 367 11.48 41.66 -26.68
N GLY A 368 10.34 41.39 -27.35
CA GLY A 368 9.66 40.09 -27.36
C GLY A 368 10.46 38.93 -27.95
N ASN A 369 11.71 39.15 -28.36
CA ASN A 369 12.60 38.10 -28.85
C ASN A 369 13.48 37.49 -27.75
N GLN A 370 13.94 38.24 -26.74
CA GLN A 370 14.78 37.66 -25.67
C GLN A 370 13.96 37.07 -24.53
N HIS A 371 12.85 37.70 -24.17
CA HIS A 371 11.97 37.16 -23.14
C HIS A 371 11.21 35.93 -23.63
N ARG A 372 10.91 35.86 -24.93
CA ARG A 372 10.32 34.66 -25.54
C ARG A 372 11.32 33.53 -25.66
N THR A 373 12.56 33.77 -26.11
CA THR A 373 13.57 32.69 -26.12
C THR A 373 13.91 32.19 -24.71
N GLN A 374 13.91 33.06 -23.68
CA GLN A 374 14.07 32.60 -22.31
C GLN A 374 12.88 31.78 -21.81
N VAL A 375 11.65 32.19 -22.15
CA VAL A 375 10.44 31.41 -21.84
C VAL A 375 10.47 30.07 -22.56
N ASP A 376 10.79 30.05 -23.85
CA ASP A 376 10.94 28.84 -24.66
C ASP A 376 12.03 27.91 -24.06
N ASP A 377 13.18 28.45 -23.63
CA ASP A 377 14.24 27.70 -22.94
C ASP A 377 13.76 27.11 -21.61
N TYR A 378 12.94 27.84 -20.85
CA TYR A 378 12.36 27.35 -19.60
C TYR A 378 11.27 26.31 -19.85
N GLU A 379 10.46 26.48 -20.88
CA GLU A 379 9.45 25.52 -21.31
C GLU A 379 10.11 24.23 -21.84
N GLU A 380 11.22 24.33 -22.56
CA GLU A 380 12.01 23.18 -22.99
C GLU A 380 12.66 22.46 -21.81
N LYS A 381 13.24 23.20 -20.85
CA LYS A 381 13.77 22.62 -19.60
C LYS A 381 12.66 21.97 -18.77
N LEU A 382 11.48 22.56 -18.72
CA LEU A 382 10.32 21.99 -18.03
C LEU A 382 9.86 20.71 -18.73
N SER A 383 9.74 20.72 -20.05
CA SER A 383 9.35 19.56 -20.87
C SER A 383 10.33 18.41 -20.73
N THR A 384 11.64 18.69 -20.79
CA THR A 384 12.69 17.67 -20.61
C THR A 384 12.72 17.11 -19.19
N SER A 385 12.55 17.94 -18.17
CA SER A 385 12.43 17.50 -16.77
C SER A 385 11.18 16.65 -16.55
N SER A 386 10.04 17.03 -17.11
CA SER A 386 8.78 16.28 -17.03
C SER A 386 8.91 14.91 -17.71
N LYS A 387 9.48 14.83 -18.92
CA LYS A 387 9.76 13.56 -19.61
C LYS A 387 10.69 12.67 -18.79
N ARG A 388 11.73 13.24 -18.16
CA ARG A 388 12.65 12.48 -17.30
C ARG A 388 11.94 11.94 -16.06
N LEU A 389 11.06 12.73 -15.45
CA LEU A 389 10.26 12.33 -14.30
C LEU A 389 9.29 11.20 -14.67
N GLU A 390 8.67 11.26 -15.84
CA GLU A 390 7.78 10.21 -16.33
C GLU A 390 8.53 8.90 -16.62
N GLN A 391 9.70 8.98 -17.26
CA GLN A 391 10.57 7.81 -17.43
C GLN A 391 11.02 7.21 -16.10
N LEU A 392 11.32 8.04 -15.09
CA LEU A 392 11.66 7.59 -13.75
C LEU A 392 10.49 6.92 -13.04
N LYS A 393 9.26 7.46 -13.19
CA LYS A 393 8.04 6.83 -12.68
C LYS A 393 7.82 5.46 -13.27
N VAL A 394 7.87 5.33 -14.61
CA VAL A 394 7.71 4.03 -15.28
C VAL A 394 8.77 3.02 -14.82
N LYS A 395 10.03 3.46 -14.66
CA LYS A 395 11.09 2.60 -14.10
C LYS A 395 10.80 2.21 -12.65
N HIS A 396 10.31 3.14 -11.84
CA HIS A 396 9.93 2.88 -10.45
C HIS A 396 8.78 1.88 -10.37
N ASP A 397 7.73 2.02 -11.18
CA ASP A 397 6.58 1.11 -11.18
C ASP A 397 6.99 -0.32 -11.59
N ARG A 398 7.89 -0.44 -12.58
CA ARG A 398 8.52 -1.72 -12.95
C ARG A 398 9.32 -2.32 -11.78
N LEU A 399 10.12 -1.51 -11.09
CA LEU A 399 10.87 -1.95 -9.91
C LEU A 399 9.96 -2.35 -8.75
N VAL A 400 8.87 -1.63 -8.51
CA VAL A 400 7.87 -1.98 -7.49
C VAL A 400 7.20 -3.31 -7.84
N THR A 401 6.80 -3.51 -9.10
CA THR A 401 6.17 -4.75 -9.55
C THR A 401 7.10 -5.96 -9.40
N THR A 402 8.37 -5.81 -9.79
CA THR A 402 9.39 -6.85 -9.62
C THR A 402 9.70 -7.10 -8.13
N PHE A 403 9.76 -6.05 -7.30
CA PHE A 403 9.95 -6.16 -5.86
C PHE A 403 8.80 -6.88 -5.16
N ILE A 404 7.54 -6.58 -5.52
CA ILE A 404 6.36 -7.29 -5.01
C ILE A 404 6.41 -8.77 -5.41
N SER A 405 6.78 -9.06 -6.65
CA SER A 405 6.92 -10.43 -7.16
C SER A 405 8.02 -11.20 -6.41
N ALA A 406 9.17 -10.55 -6.16
CA ALA A 406 10.24 -11.12 -5.36
C ALA A 406 9.79 -11.37 -3.91
N LYS A 407 9.09 -10.41 -3.29
CA LYS A 407 8.52 -10.55 -1.94
C LYS A 407 7.54 -11.73 -1.84
N ALA A 408 6.67 -11.88 -2.83
CA ALA A 408 5.77 -13.03 -2.92
C ALA A 408 6.56 -14.34 -3.09
N GLY A 409 7.58 -14.36 -3.94
CA GLY A 409 8.47 -15.52 -4.13
C GLY A 409 9.21 -15.94 -2.86
N VAL A 410 9.79 -14.98 -2.13
CA VAL A 410 10.46 -15.24 -0.84
C VAL A 410 9.47 -15.75 0.21
N LYS A 411 8.25 -15.20 0.25
CA LYS A 411 7.20 -15.71 1.13
C LYS A 411 6.80 -17.14 0.79
N HIS A 412 6.61 -17.45 -0.49
CA HIS A 412 6.32 -18.82 -0.94
C HIS A 412 7.46 -19.79 -0.62
N LEU A 413 8.71 -19.36 -0.74
CA LEU A 413 9.87 -20.15 -0.35
C LEU A 413 9.87 -20.42 1.16
N GLN A 414 9.61 -19.38 1.97
CA GLN A 414 9.48 -19.49 3.41
C GLN A 414 8.36 -20.46 3.82
N ASP A 415 7.20 -20.38 3.17
CA ASP A 415 6.06 -21.28 3.42
C ASP A 415 6.40 -22.74 3.06
N LYS A 416 7.06 -22.98 1.91
CA LYS A 416 7.49 -24.33 1.50
C LYS A 416 8.56 -24.92 2.41
N LEU A 417 9.47 -24.10 2.91
CA LEU A 417 10.52 -24.52 3.85
C LEU A 417 10.02 -24.61 5.30
N GLY A 418 8.78 -24.21 5.60
CA GLY A 418 8.24 -24.17 6.97
C GLY A 418 8.39 -25.49 7.72
N ASN A 419 8.13 -26.62 7.07
CA ASN A 419 8.25 -27.95 7.68
C ASN A 419 9.71 -28.31 7.99
N ALA A 420 10.64 -28.03 7.06
CA ALA A 420 12.07 -28.30 7.23
C ALA A 420 12.75 -27.31 8.20
N ARG A 421 12.26 -26.07 8.29
CA ARG A 421 12.75 -25.04 9.21
C ARG A 421 12.62 -25.46 10.67
N GLY A 422 11.52 -26.13 11.00
CA GLY A 422 11.28 -26.70 12.34
C GLY A 422 12.33 -27.74 12.73
N GLU A 423 12.80 -28.54 11.78
CA GLU A 423 13.83 -29.57 12.00
C GLU A 423 15.26 -29.01 12.07
N VAL A 424 15.47 -27.81 11.53
CA VAL A 424 16.75 -27.10 11.52
C VAL A 424 16.84 -26.08 12.67
N GLY A 425 15.76 -25.86 13.42
CA GLY A 425 15.74 -24.99 14.60
C GLY A 425 15.70 -23.49 14.29
N VAL A 426 15.39 -23.09 13.06
CA VAL A 426 15.30 -21.68 12.67
C VAL A 426 13.84 -21.22 12.79
N GLY A 427 13.57 -20.30 13.73
CA GLY A 427 12.24 -19.78 14.04
C GLY A 427 11.70 -18.80 12.99
N ALA A 428 10.40 -18.86 12.68
CA ALA A 428 9.77 -18.10 11.60
C ALA A 428 9.94 -16.57 11.81
N MET A 429 10.70 -15.93 10.92
CA MET A 429 10.86 -14.47 10.91
C MET A 429 9.68 -13.81 10.21
N GLN A 430 9.20 -12.66 10.72
CA GLN A 430 8.17 -11.89 10.05
C GLN A 430 8.72 -11.22 8.80
N LEU A 431 7.98 -11.34 7.68
CA LEU A 431 8.37 -10.82 6.39
C LEU A 431 7.95 -9.35 6.24
N SER A 432 8.93 -8.45 6.34
CA SER A 432 8.80 -7.00 6.19
C SER A 432 9.79 -6.51 5.12
N ASP A 433 9.64 -5.28 4.64
CA ASP A 433 10.50 -4.76 3.56
C ASP A 433 11.97 -4.65 3.98
N SER A 434 12.25 -4.47 5.27
CA SER A 434 13.60 -4.47 5.83
C SER A 434 14.14 -5.88 6.15
N SER A 435 13.26 -6.86 6.38
CA SER A 435 13.65 -8.24 6.74
C SER A 435 13.61 -9.22 5.57
N LEU A 436 13.31 -8.76 4.35
CA LEU A 436 13.20 -9.61 3.16
C LEU A 436 14.52 -10.33 2.83
N ILE A 437 15.64 -9.62 2.98
CA ILE A 437 16.98 -10.17 2.77
C ILE A 437 17.31 -11.20 3.86
N ASP A 438 17.05 -10.87 5.13
CA ASP A 438 17.28 -11.78 6.27
C ASP A 438 16.46 -13.07 6.15
N VAL A 439 15.20 -12.98 5.69
CA VAL A 439 14.36 -14.16 5.46
C VAL A 439 14.91 -15.00 4.31
N LEU A 440 15.40 -14.37 3.23
CA LEU A 440 16.01 -15.06 2.10
C LEU A 440 17.30 -15.78 2.51
N GLU A 441 18.19 -15.11 3.26
CA GLU A 441 19.42 -15.70 3.81
C GLU A 441 19.09 -16.88 4.74
N SER A 442 18.08 -16.74 5.60
CA SER A 442 17.64 -17.84 6.45
C SER A 442 17.08 -19.03 5.63
N SER A 443 16.44 -18.76 4.50
CA SER A 443 15.88 -19.77 3.60
C SER A 443 17.00 -20.48 2.84
N GLU A 444 18.04 -19.76 2.43
CA GLU A 444 19.26 -20.30 1.82
C GLU A 444 19.99 -21.23 2.79
N ASN A 445 20.21 -20.80 4.04
CA ASN A 445 20.87 -21.63 5.06
C ASN A 445 20.14 -22.95 5.32
N VAL A 446 18.80 -22.92 5.36
CA VAL A 446 17.98 -24.13 5.53
C VAL A 446 18.10 -25.04 4.31
N LEU A 447 18.09 -24.49 3.08
CA LEU A 447 18.29 -25.25 1.86
C LEU A 447 19.68 -25.90 1.79
N GLN A 448 20.74 -25.18 2.18
CA GLN A 448 22.11 -25.72 2.21
C GLN A 448 22.22 -26.89 3.18
N GLN A 449 21.63 -26.79 4.37
CA GLN A 449 21.63 -27.90 5.35
C GLN A 449 20.79 -29.10 4.88
N LEU A 450 19.65 -28.86 4.20
CA LEU A 450 18.89 -29.93 3.57
C LEU A 450 19.69 -30.61 2.46
N LEU A 451 20.41 -29.83 1.64
CA LEU A 451 21.26 -30.34 0.58
C LEU A 451 22.39 -31.21 1.16
N GLU A 452 23.05 -30.78 2.22
CA GLU A 452 24.05 -31.58 2.94
C GLU A 452 23.45 -32.88 3.50
N ARG A 453 22.25 -32.83 4.11
CA ARG A 453 21.55 -34.04 4.56
C ARG A 453 21.24 -34.98 3.41
N THR A 454 20.79 -34.49 2.27
CA THR A 454 20.52 -35.33 1.10
C THR A 454 21.79 -35.92 0.49
N LYS A 455 22.92 -35.20 0.50
CA LYS A 455 24.21 -35.74 0.08
C LYS A 455 24.66 -36.86 1.02
N ASN A 456 24.59 -36.64 2.33
CA ASN A 456 24.94 -37.66 3.32
C ASN A 456 24.02 -38.89 3.24
N ALA A 457 22.72 -38.70 2.98
CA ALA A 457 21.76 -39.79 2.79
C ALA A 457 22.00 -40.56 1.49
N ASN A 458 22.38 -39.86 0.41
CA ASN A 458 22.78 -40.52 -0.84
C ASN A 458 24.10 -41.29 -0.66
N ASP A 459 25.07 -40.75 0.08
CA ASP A 459 26.32 -41.44 0.39
C ASP A 459 26.10 -42.67 1.28
N GLU A 460 25.22 -42.58 2.30
CA GLU A 460 24.77 -43.75 3.07
C GLU A 460 24.01 -44.78 2.22
N SER A 461 23.17 -44.32 1.30
CA SER A 461 22.45 -45.22 0.38
C SER A 461 23.41 -45.88 -0.62
N LEU A 462 24.45 -45.19 -1.09
CA LEU A 462 25.50 -45.75 -1.95
C LEU A 462 26.37 -46.75 -1.18
N LEU A 463 26.64 -46.48 0.10
CA LEU A 463 27.36 -47.41 0.99
C LEU A 463 26.53 -48.64 1.34
N MET A 464 25.21 -48.51 1.53
CA MET A 464 24.30 -49.66 1.69
C MET A 464 24.16 -50.48 0.41
N GLN A 465 24.11 -49.83 -0.76
CA GLN A 465 24.02 -50.51 -2.05
C GLN A 465 25.31 -51.27 -2.37
N ASN A 466 26.48 -50.67 -2.09
CA ASN A 466 27.78 -51.33 -2.21
C ASN A 466 28.03 -52.43 -1.15
N SER A 467 27.28 -52.45 -0.04
CA SER A 467 27.35 -53.50 0.98
C SER A 467 26.39 -54.68 0.73
N LEU A 468 25.50 -54.55 -0.26
CA LEU A 468 24.54 -55.60 -0.65
C LEU A 468 24.91 -56.31 -1.97
N ASP A 469 25.89 -55.80 -2.74
CA ASP A 469 26.41 -56.46 -3.95
C ASP A 469 27.60 -57.40 -3.65
N GLY A 470 27.40 -58.28 -2.67
CA GLY A 470 28.16 -59.51 -2.53
C GLY A 470 27.47 -60.63 -3.30
N GLU A 471 28.02 -60.97 -4.47
CA GLU A 471 27.64 -62.10 -5.35
C GLU A 471 26.39 -61.88 -6.24
N ASP A 472 26.56 -61.30 -7.43
CA ASP A 472 26.35 -62.06 -8.67
C ASP A 472 26.95 -61.37 -9.90
N ASN A 473 27.43 -62.18 -10.82
CA ASN A 473 28.29 -61.82 -11.94
C ASN A 473 27.45 -61.60 -13.21
N SER A 474 27.11 -60.36 -13.56
CA SER A 474 26.80 -59.99 -14.96
C SER A 474 26.98 -58.50 -15.21
N ARG A 475 28.19 -58.15 -15.66
CA ARG A 475 28.59 -56.80 -16.04
C ARG A 475 28.10 -56.50 -17.47
N VAL A 476 27.07 -55.67 -17.60
CA VAL A 476 26.83 -54.89 -18.83
C VAL A 476 27.40 -53.49 -18.60
N PRO A 477 28.39 -53.02 -19.37
CA PRO A 477 28.88 -51.65 -19.25
C PRO A 477 27.79 -50.70 -19.75
N ILE A 478 27.30 -49.82 -18.88
CA ILE A 478 26.63 -48.59 -19.32
C ILE A 478 27.70 -47.51 -19.29
N ASP A 479 28.08 -47.06 -20.48
CA ASP A 479 28.94 -45.90 -20.67
C ASP A 479 28.27 -44.67 -20.03
N ILE A 480 28.85 -44.17 -18.93
CA ILE A 480 28.53 -42.84 -18.42
C ILE A 480 29.42 -41.88 -19.19
N ASP A 481 28.85 -41.36 -20.27
CA ASP A 481 29.44 -40.28 -21.06
C ASP A 481 29.41 -39.01 -20.20
N THR A 482 30.59 -38.62 -19.69
CA THR A 482 30.79 -37.34 -19.01
C THR A 482 30.81 -36.23 -20.05
N ASN A 483 29.63 -35.71 -20.41
CA ASN A 483 29.49 -34.45 -21.12
C ASN A 483 28.75 -33.42 -20.24
N PRO A 484 29.08 -32.11 -20.37
CA PRO A 484 28.53 -31.07 -19.51
C PRO A 484 27.02 -30.91 -19.72
N ILE A 485 26.29 -30.74 -18.62
CA ILE A 485 24.84 -30.51 -18.60
C ILE A 485 24.55 -29.15 -19.24
N ASP A 486 24.33 -29.16 -20.54
CA ASP A 486 23.54 -28.16 -21.25
C ASP A 486 22.73 -28.96 -22.28
N ASP A 487 21.42 -28.69 -22.33
CA ASP A 487 20.45 -29.21 -23.32
C ASP A 487 19.64 -30.48 -22.97
N LEU A 488 19.02 -30.52 -21.78
CA LEU A 488 17.80 -31.33 -21.58
C LEU A 488 16.58 -30.50 -21.97
N SER A 489 15.77 -31.01 -22.90
CA SER A 489 14.54 -30.34 -23.34
C SER A 489 13.49 -30.32 -22.22
N GLU A 490 12.72 -29.23 -22.15
CA GLU A 490 11.73 -28.98 -21.08
C GLU A 490 10.67 -30.08 -20.93
N SER A 491 10.46 -30.89 -21.99
CA SER A 491 9.56 -32.04 -22.02
C SER A 491 10.06 -33.24 -21.21
N GLU A 492 11.36 -33.54 -21.20
CA GLU A 492 11.92 -34.70 -20.47
C GLU A 492 11.96 -34.47 -18.95
N VAL A 493 12.00 -33.20 -18.54
CA VAL A 493 11.92 -32.79 -17.13
C VAL A 493 10.48 -32.93 -16.59
N GLN A 494 9.47 -32.88 -17.46
CA GLN A 494 8.05 -33.00 -17.08
C GLN A 494 7.60 -34.45 -16.87
N GLU A 495 8.08 -35.41 -17.67
CA GLU A 495 7.72 -36.83 -17.50
C GLU A 495 8.23 -37.42 -16.18
N ASN A 496 9.40 -36.96 -15.70
CA ASN A 496 10.01 -37.49 -14.48
C ASN A 496 9.40 -36.96 -13.17
N ARG A 497 8.39 -36.08 -13.20
CA ARG A 497 7.79 -35.48 -11.99
C ARG A 497 6.26 -35.30 -12.10
N PRO A 498 5.47 -36.38 -12.00
CA PRO A 498 4.02 -36.35 -12.26
C PRO A 498 3.18 -35.52 -11.28
N TYR A 499 3.74 -35.09 -10.14
CA TYR A 499 3.03 -34.31 -9.12
C TYR A 499 3.42 -32.82 -9.05
N ASN A 500 4.30 -32.36 -9.95
CA ASN A 500 4.80 -30.98 -9.91
C ASN A 500 3.99 -30.08 -10.87
N GLN A 501 2.81 -29.62 -10.44
CA GLN A 501 2.06 -28.60 -11.17
C GLN A 501 2.79 -27.24 -11.07
N ARG A 502 3.54 -26.88 -12.11
CA ARG A 502 4.05 -25.53 -12.26
C ARG A 502 2.88 -24.58 -12.49
N VAL A 503 2.73 -23.57 -11.63
CA VAL A 503 1.79 -22.46 -11.84
C VAL A 503 2.25 -21.72 -13.10
N LYS A 504 1.41 -21.69 -14.14
CA LYS A 504 1.68 -20.86 -15.32
C LYS A 504 1.57 -19.40 -14.91
N LEU A 505 2.71 -18.72 -14.81
CA LEU A 505 2.74 -17.26 -14.76
C LEU A 505 2.34 -16.75 -16.14
N PRO A 506 1.51 -15.69 -16.23
CA PRO A 506 1.20 -15.07 -17.51
C PRO A 506 2.49 -14.59 -18.18
N THR A 507 2.89 -15.22 -19.27
CA THR A 507 3.84 -14.65 -20.23
C THR A 507 3.13 -13.48 -20.90
N ILE A 508 3.33 -12.27 -20.39
CA ILE A 508 2.83 -11.04 -21.00
C ILE A 508 3.95 -10.49 -21.88
N GLY A 509 4.13 -11.17 -23.01
CA GLY A 509 4.76 -10.64 -24.21
C GLY A 509 3.74 -10.82 -25.33
N ASP A 510 3.44 -9.73 -26.02
CA ASP A 510 2.73 -9.68 -27.31
C ASP A 510 1.20 -9.54 -27.39
N ASP A 511 0.47 -9.24 -26.32
CA ASP A 511 -0.98 -8.89 -26.50
C ASP A 511 -1.56 -7.82 -25.57
N LEU A 512 -0.72 -6.94 -25.00
CA LEU A 512 -1.20 -5.77 -24.23
C LEU A 512 -0.95 -4.46 -24.97
N TYR A 513 -1.50 -4.37 -26.19
CA TYR A 513 -1.77 -3.11 -26.88
C TYR A 513 -3.28 -2.85 -27.00
N LEU A 514 -4.04 -3.26 -25.97
CA LEU A 514 -5.42 -2.86 -25.80
C LEU A 514 -5.46 -1.55 -25.01
N GLU A 515 -5.63 -0.47 -25.77
CA GLU A 515 -6.49 0.69 -25.49
C GLU A 515 -6.88 0.88 -24.01
N TYR A 516 -6.30 1.91 -23.40
CA TYR A 516 -6.62 2.40 -22.06
C TYR A 516 -8.04 3.01 -22.06
N ASP A 517 -9.07 2.16 -22.07
CA ASP A 517 -10.43 2.56 -21.70
C ASP A 517 -10.59 2.37 -20.19
N ALA A 518 -10.54 3.50 -19.48
CA ALA A 518 -10.82 3.59 -18.06
C ALA A 518 -12.29 3.21 -17.80
N ILE A 519 -12.51 1.99 -17.33
CA ILE A 519 -13.79 1.57 -16.75
C ILE A 519 -13.58 1.42 -15.24
N THR A 520 -13.82 2.51 -14.52
CA THR A 520 -14.12 2.48 -13.09
C THR A 520 -15.52 1.93 -12.86
N GLU A 521 -15.69 1.19 -11.76
CA GLU A 521 -16.93 0.51 -11.33
C GLU A 521 -18.01 1.48 -10.80
N ASP A 522 -18.02 2.71 -11.28
CA ASP A 522 -19.12 3.66 -11.19
C ASP A 522 -19.03 4.50 -12.46
N GLY A 523 -20.06 4.42 -13.31
CA GLY A 523 -20.05 4.93 -14.69
C GLY A 523 -20.02 6.46 -14.82
N LEU A 524 -19.00 7.11 -14.27
CA LEU A 524 -18.64 8.50 -14.50
C LEU A 524 -17.23 8.54 -15.08
N MET A 525 -17.14 8.89 -16.37
CA MET A 525 -15.88 9.40 -16.93
C MET A 525 -15.54 10.72 -16.25
N GLU A 526 -14.29 10.88 -15.80
CA GLU A 526 -13.70 12.20 -15.56
C GLU A 526 -13.70 12.96 -16.89
N ILE A 527 -14.47 14.04 -16.95
CA ILE A 527 -14.47 14.98 -18.06
C ILE A 527 -13.40 16.01 -17.71
N ASP A 528 -12.29 15.99 -18.45
CA ASP A 528 -11.37 17.13 -18.51
C ASP A 528 -12.16 18.36 -19.02
N GLU A 529 -12.30 19.38 -18.17
CA GLU A 529 -13.15 20.55 -18.43
C GLU A 529 -12.60 21.51 -19.50
N ASP A 530 -11.44 21.23 -20.11
CA ASP A 530 -10.71 22.17 -20.98
C ASP A 530 -10.65 21.78 -22.47
N SER A 531 -11.55 20.92 -22.98
CA SER A 531 -11.67 20.69 -24.43
C SER A 531 -13.07 20.97 -24.95
N ASP A 532 -13.18 21.92 -25.88
CA ASP A 532 -14.43 22.26 -26.57
C ASP A 532 -15.00 21.02 -27.29
N MET A 533 -15.99 20.38 -26.65
CA MET A 533 -16.58 19.12 -27.11
C MET A 533 -17.61 19.36 -28.22
N GLU A 534 -17.25 18.92 -29.42
CA GLU A 534 -18.10 18.90 -30.61
C GLU A 534 -19.39 18.09 -30.34
N ARG A 535 -20.54 18.71 -30.61
CA ARG A 535 -21.92 18.23 -30.33
C ARG A 535 -22.20 16.77 -30.70
N ASP A 536 -21.48 16.23 -31.68
CA ASP A 536 -21.64 14.86 -32.16
C ASP A 536 -20.97 13.80 -31.27
N ARG A 537 -19.95 14.15 -30.48
CA ARG A 537 -19.35 13.24 -29.48
C ARG A 537 -20.27 13.04 -28.28
N ILE A 538 -20.92 14.11 -27.82
CA ILE A 538 -21.91 14.06 -26.73
C ILE A 538 -23.10 13.19 -27.12
N LYS A 539 -23.60 13.32 -28.37
CA LYS A 539 -24.70 12.47 -28.87
C LYS A 539 -24.33 11.00 -28.92
N ARG A 540 -23.11 10.65 -29.36
CA ARG A 540 -22.65 9.25 -29.39
C ARG A 540 -22.49 8.68 -27.98
N SER A 541 -21.88 9.43 -27.07
CA SER A 541 -21.73 9.02 -25.67
C SER A 541 -23.09 8.80 -24.99
N SER A 542 -24.01 9.74 -25.14
CA SER A 542 -25.38 9.63 -24.60
C SER A 542 -26.14 8.43 -25.17
N PHE A 543 -26.01 8.16 -26.48
CA PHE A 543 -26.64 7.00 -27.12
C PHE A 543 -26.07 5.67 -26.63
N GLN A 544 -24.76 5.61 -26.37
CA GLN A 544 -24.07 4.42 -25.89
C GLN A 544 -24.44 4.10 -24.43
N ILE A 545 -24.63 5.12 -23.59
CA ILE A 545 -25.13 4.99 -22.22
C ILE A 545 -26.57 4.44 -22.22
N LEU A 546 -27.44 4.95 -23.10
CA LEU A 546 -28.82 4.46 -23.25
C LEU A 546 -28.88 2.98 -23.63
N LEU A 547 -28.04 2.55 -24.57
CA LEU A 547 -27.94 1.14 -24.96
C LEU A 547 -27.44 0.23 -23.83
N ALA A 548 -26.50 0.72 -23.00
CA ALA A 548 -26.01 -0.02 -21.84
C ALA A 548 -27.10 -0.15 -20.76
N GLN A 549 -27.88 0.91 -20.53
CA GLN A 549 -29.02 0.92 -19.61
C GLN A 549 -30.10 -0.09 -20.05
N ASP A 550 -30.42 -0.11 -21.35
CA ASP A 550 -31.41 -1.03 -21.92
C ASP A 550 -30.96 -2.49 -21.86
N ARG A 551 -29.67 -2.77 -22.07
CA ARG A 551 -29.11 -4.12 -21.88
C ARG A 551 -29.20 -4.58 -20.43
N LYS A 552 -28.91 -3.69 -19.48
CA LYS A 552 -29.02 -3.97 -18.03
C LYS A 552 -30.47 -4.23 -17.60
N ASN A 553 -31.42 -3.47 -18.14
CA ASN A 553 -32.84 -3.67 -17.90
C ASN A 553 -33.36 -4.98 -18.50
N ARG A 554 -32.87 -5.38 -19.69
CA ARG A 554 -33.20 -6.68 -20.29
C ARG A 554 -32.61 -7.87 -19.54
N GLN A 555 -31.44 -7.72 -18.92
CA GLN A 555 -30.87 -8.76 -18.06
C GLN A 555 -31.65 -8.90 -16.74
N LYS A 556 -32.09 -7.80 -16.15
CA LYS A 556 -32.96 -7.81 -14.95
C LYS A 556 -34.35 -8.40 -15.20
N ALA A 557 -34.86 -8.33 -16.44
CA ALA A 557 -36.16 -8.91 -16.80
C ALA A 557 -36.09 -10.42 -17.13
N LYS A 558 -34.89 -11.00 -17.23
CA LYS A 558 -34.66 -12.43 -17.52
C LYS A 558 -34.16 -13.24 -16.32
N SER A 559 -33.89 -12.57 -15.20
CA SER A 559 -33.64 -13.17 -13.88
C SER A 559 -34.88 -12.99 -13.01
#